data_AF-A0A937NIL9-F1
#
_entry.id   AF-A0A937NIL9-F1
#
_cell.length_a   1.000
_cell.length_b   1.000
_cell.length_c   1.000
_cell.angle_alpha   90.00
_cell.angle_beta   90.00
_cell.angle_gamma   90.00
#
_symmetry.space_group_name_H-M   'P 1'
#
loop_
_entity.id
_entity.type
_entity.pdbx_description
1 polymer ?
#
loop_
_entity_poly.entity_id
_entity_poly.type
_entity_poly.pdbx_seq_one_letter_code
_entity_poly.pdbx_strand_id
1 'polypeptide(L)'
;MTNFSELYERLKQEQVSLNNELRRLKAEEKSADEQREGSPFGKREEGASEAFEWEKRLALERRLTDALAEVEHALKKYEAGTYGICDLCGRPIEP
;
A
#
# COMPACT_ATOMS: atom_id res chain seq x y z
N MET A 1 7.50 16.55 25.42
CA MET A 1 8.34 15.41 25.01
C MET A 1 7.54 14.64 23.99
N THR A 2 7.99 14.60 22.74
CA THR A 2 7.30 13.90 21.66
C THR A 2 7.33 12.41 21.98
N ASN A 3 6.17 11.82 22.29
CA ASN A 3 6.08 10.40 22.62
C ASN A 3 6.16 9.58 21.33
N PHE A 4 7.37 9.33 20.87
CA PHE A 4 7.60 8.51 19.68
C PHE A 4 7.02 7.08 19.81
N SER A 5 6.77 6.61 21.05
CA SER A 5 6.05 5.35 21.32
C SER A 5 4.61 5.35 20.80
N GLU A 6 3.87 6.46 20.94
CA GLU A 6 2.49 6.57 20.45
C GLU A 6 2.46 6.60 18.91
N LEU A 7 3.47 7.25 18.31
CA LEU A 7 3.64 7.30 16.87
C LEU A 7 3.98 5.91 16.29
N TYR A 8 4.84 5.16 16.97
CA TYR A 8 5.17 3.78 16.59
C TYR A 8 3.93 2.88 16.60
N GLU A 9 3.08 2.99 17.64
CA GLU A 9 1.83 2.24 17.72
C GLU A 9 0.86 2.61 16.59
N ARG A 10 0.73 3.89 16.26
CA ARG A 10 -0.08 4.34 15.10
C ARG A 10 0.45 3.80 13.78
N LEU A 11 1.75 3.90 13.54
CA LEU A 11 2.38 3.36 12.32
C LEU A 11 2.19 1.85 12.21
N LYS A 12 2.25 1.10 13.32
CA LYS A 12 1.95 -0.33 13.34
C LYS A 12 0.49 -0.63 12.98
N GLN A 13 -0.45 0.13 13.53
CA GLN A 13 -1.86 0.00 13.18
C GLN A 13 -2.10 0.30 11.70
N GLU A 14 -1.44 1.32 11.18
CA GLU A 14 -1.51 1.71 9.77
C GLU A 14 -0.90 0.65 8.84
N GLN A 15 0.25 0.08 9.22
CA GLN A 15 0.85 -1.06 8.51
C GLN A 15 -0.13 -2.23 8.39
N VAL A 16 -0.80 -2.60 9.49
CA VAL A 16 -1.79 -3.68 9.50
C VAL A 16 -2.98 -3.33 8.61
N SER A 17 -3.48 -2.10 8.68
CA SER A 17 -4.58 -1.61 7.86
C SER A 17 -4.26 -1.69 6.37
N LEU A 18 -3.11 -1.15 5.96
CA LEU A 18 -2.63 -1.16 4.56
C LEU A 18 -2.44 -2.59 4.04
N ASN A 19 -1.90 -3.50 4.87
CA ASN A 19 -1.71 -4.90 4.49
C ASN A 19 -3.05 -5.63 4.30
N ASN A 20 -4.04 -5.34 5.16
CA ASN A 20 -5.39 -5.87 5.01
C ASN A 20 -6.06 -5.36 3.73
N GLU A 21 -5.94 -4.07 3.41
CA GLU A 21 -6.48 -3.48 2.16
C GLU A 21 -5.82 -4.14 0.93
N LEU A 22 -4.49 -4.31 0.94
CA LEU A 22 -3.76 -5.02 -0.13
C LEU A 22 -4.22 -6.47 -0.29
N ARG A 23 -4.43 -7.20 0.82
CA ARG A 23 -4.96 -8.56 0.77
C ARG A 23 -6.37 -8.61 0.18
N ARG A 24 -7.23 -7.64 0.52
CA ARG A 24 -8.58 -7.55 -0.03
C ARG A 24 -8.53 -7.33 -1.54
N LEU A 25 -7.74 -6.35 -1.99
CA LEU A 25 -7.57 -6.07 -3.42
C LEU A 25 -7.05 -7.28 -4.21
N LYS A 26 -6.08 -8.03 -3.66
CA LYS A 26 -5.56 -9.26 -4.30
C LYS A 26 -6.58 -10.39 -4.33
N ALA A 27 -7.46 -10.49 -3.34
CA ALA A 27 -8.55 -11.47 -3.34
C ALA A 27 -9.64 -11.10 -4.36
N GLU A 28 -9.93 -9.80 -4.51
CA GLU A 28 -10.85 -9.28 -5.53
C GLU A 28 -10.29 -9.48 -6.95
N GLU A 29 -8.97 -9.40 -7.14
CA GLU A 29 -8.31 -9.72 -8.42
C GLU A 29 -8.47 -11.19 -8.80
N LYS A 30 -8.14 -12.11 -7.89
CA LYS A 30 -8.25 -13.56 -8.16
C LYS A 30 -9.67 -13.98 -8.55
N SER A 31 -10.68 -13.46 -7.85
CA SER A 31 -12.08 -13.78 -8.16
C SER A 31 -12.55 -13.16 -9.49
N ALA A 32 -11.99 -12.03 -9.90
CA ALA A 32 -12.24 -11.45 -11.22
C ALA A 32 -11.56 -12.22 -12.36
N ASP A 33 -10.37 -12.80 -12.10
CA ASP A 33 -9.63 -13.62 -13.06
C ASP A 33 -10.32 -14.98 -13.30
N GLU A 34 -10.79 -15.64 -12.23
CA GLU A 34 -11.57 -16.89 -12.31
C GLU A 34 -12.89 -16.72 -13.11
N GLN A 35 -13.52 -15.55 -13.07
CA GLN A 35 -14.71 -15.26 -13.87
C GLN A 35 -14.40 -15.05 -15.36
N ARG A 36 -13.17 -14.67 -15.72
CA ARG A 36 -12.75 -14.47 -17.12
C ARG A 36 -12.51 -15.78 -17.86
N GLU A 37 -12.03 -16.82 -17.19
CA GLU A 37 -11.85 -18.15 -17.81
C GLU A 37 -13.16 -18.83 -18.24
N GLY A 38 -14.32 -18.32 -17.79
CA GLY A 38 -15.63 -18.93 -18.04
C GLY A 38 -16.33 -18.58 -19.36
N SER A 39 -15.89 -17.59 -20.14
CA SER A 39 -16.63 -17.15 -21.35
C SER A 39 -15.75 -16.95 -22.59
N PRO A 40 -15.84 -17.84 -23.60
CA PRO A 40 -15.10 -17.72 -24.86
C PRO A 40 -15.58 -16.58 -25.80
N PHE A 41 -16.62 -15.83 -25.41
CA PHE A 41 -17.26 -14.80 -26.24
C PHE A 41 -17.51 -13.50 -25.46
N GLY A 42 -16.47 -12.95 -24.82
CA GLY A 42 -16.51 -11.60 -24.24
C GLY A 42 -16.53 -10.54 -25.35
N LYS A 43 -17.47 -9.60 -25.30
CA LYS A 43 -17.74 -8.65 -26.38
C LYS A 43 -16.59 -7.66 -26.54
N ARG A 44 -16.19 -7.41 -27.79
CA ARG A 44 -15.05 -6.57 -28.19
C ARG A 44 -15.07 -5.11 -27.66
N GLU A 45 -16.22 -4.60 -27.21
CA GLU A 45 -16.36 -3.27 -26.59
C GLU A 45 -16.02 -3.25 -25.09
N GLU A 46 -16.04 -4.39 -24.40
CA GLU A 46 -15.75 -4.48 -22.96
C GLU A 46 -14.24 -4.38 -22.65
N GLY A 47 -13.37 -4.71 -23.63
CA GLY A 47 -11.92 -4.73 -23.45
C GLY A 47 -11.28 -3.38 -23.12
N ALA A 48 -11.84 -2.27 -23.60
CA ALA A 48 -11.31 -0.92 -23.29
C ALA A 48 -11.65 -0.48 -21.86
N SER A 49 -12.89 -0.74 -21.40
CA SER A 49 -13.31 -0.48 -20.02
C SER A 49 -12.61 -1.42 -19.04
N GLU A 50 -12.42 -2.68 -19.41
CA GLU A 50 -11.67 -3.63 -18.60
C GLU A 50 -10.20 -3.25 -18.45
N ALA A 51 -9.52 -2.85 -19.53
CA ALA A 51 -8.13 -2.40 -19.45
C ALA A 51 -7.99 -1.18 -18.53
N PHE A 52 -8.91 -0.22 -18.61
CA PHE A 52 -8.92 0.95 -17.72
C PHE A 52 -9.13 0.57 -16.25
N GLU A 53 -10.06 -0.33 -15.95
CA GLU A 53 -10.28 -0.80 -14.58
C GLU A 53 -9.07 -1.60 -14.04
N TRP A 54 -8.39 -2.37 -14.89
CA TRP A 54 -7.12 -3.03 -14.54
C TRP A 54 -6.01 -2.03 -14.21
N GLU A 55 -5.81 -1.02 -15.06
CA GLU A 55 -4.79 0.01 -14.83
C GLU A 55 -5.05 0.78 -13.53
N LYS A 56 -6.32 1.13 -13.27
CA LYS A 56 -6.74 1.79 -12.03
C LYS A 56 -6.45 0.93 -10.80
N ARG A 57 -6.72 -0.38 -10.87
CA ARG A 57 -6.42 -1.33 -9.78
C ARG A 57 -4.92 -1.45 -9.55
N LEU A 58 -4.12 -1.59 -10.61
CA LEU A 58 -2.66 -1.66 -10.50
C LEU A 58 -2.07 -0.37 -9.91
N ALA A 59 -2.59 0.79 -10.30
CA ALA A 59 -2.19 2.07 -9.72
C ALA A 59 -2.52 2.15 -8.22
N LEU A 60 -3.68 1.62 -7.80
CA LEU A 60 -4.06 1.57 -6.39
C LEU A 60 -3.16 0.62 -5.60
N GLU A 61 -2.87 -0.57 -6.12
CA GLU A 61 -1.95 -1.52 -5.49
C GLU A 61 -0.55 -0.92 -5.30
N ARG A 62 -0.01 -0.26 -6.33
CA ARG A 62 1.28 0.44 -6.24
C ARG A 62 1.27 1.48 -5.13
N ARG A 63 0.26 2.36 -5.09
CA ARG A 63 0.15 3.38 -4.04
C ARG A 63 0.11 2.79 -2.63
N LEU A 64 -0.64 1.71 -2.43
CA LEU A 64 -0.71 1.05 -1.13
C LEU A 64 0.63 0.38 -0.77
N THR A 65 1.31 -0.20 -1.75
CA THR A 65 2.64 -0.80 -1.55
C THR A 65 3.69 0.26 -1.20
N ASP A 66 3.67 1.40 -1.89
CA ASP A 66 4.56 2.53 -1.63
C ASP A 66 4.32 3.09 -0.22
N ALA A 67 3.05 3.31 0.15
CA ALA A 67 2.68 3.75 1.51
C ALA A 67 3.13 2.75 2.59
N LEU A 68 2.99 1.45 2.33
CA LEU A 68 3.47 0.41 3.25
C LEU A 68 4.99 0.47 3.39
N ALA A 69 5.72 0.67 2.30
CA ALA A 69 7.17 0.80 2.32
C ALA A 69 7.63 2.04 3.10
N GLU A 70 6.91 3.16 2.99
CA GLU A 70 7.17 4.37 3.79
C GLU A 70 6.97 4.11 5.29
N VAL A 71 5.87 3.44 5.66
CA VAL A 71 5.58 3.07 7.05
C VAL A 71 6.62 2.09 7.59
N GLU A 72 7.04 1.09 6.82
CA GLU A 72 8.10 0.16 7.22
C GLU A 72 9.45 0.86 7.38
N HIS A 73 9.77 1.82 6.51
CA HIS A 73 10.98 2.62 6.62
C HIS A 73 10.96 3.47 7.88
N ALA A 74 9.81 4.08 8.18
CA ALA A 74 9.56 4.82 9.41
C ALA A 74 9.76 3.92 10.64
N LEU A 75 9.16 2.72 10.68
CA LEU A 75 9.33 1.76 11.78
C LEU A 75 10.80 1.31 11.95
N LYS A 76 11.52 1.06 10.85
CA LYS A 76 12.96 0.71 10.89
C LYS A 76 13.81 1.82 11.48
N LYS A 77 13.54 3.09 11.14
CA LYS A 77 14.24 4.23 11.76
C LYS A 77 13.97 4.34 13.26
N TYR A 78 12.76 3.98 13.69
CA TYR A 78 12.40 3.91 15.10
C TYR A 78 13.19 2.84 15.83
N GLU A 79 13.29 1.64 15.28
CA GLU A 79 14.13 0.56 15.84
C GLU A 79 15.62 0.92 15.83
N ALA A 80 16.09 1.61 14.81
CA ALA A 80 17.46 2.13 14.73
C ALA A 80 17.72 3.32 15.68
N GLY A 81 16.69 3.86 16.37
CA GLY A 81 16.81 5.03 17.24
C GLY A 81 17.12 6.34 16.51
N THR A 82 17.01 6.37 15.18
CA THR A 82 17.25 7.54 14.32
C THR A 82 15.95 8.17 13.83
N TYR A 83 14.82 7.75 14.40
CA TYR A 83 13.53 8.28 14.04
C TYR A 83 13.42 9.78 14.33
N GLY A 84 12.91 10.50 13.35
CA GLY A 84 12.90 11.95 13.40
C GLY A 84 14.28 12.55 13.17
N ILE A 85 15.23 11.86 12.53
CA ILE A 85 16.47 12.47 12.00
C ILE A 85 16.45 12.37 10.47
N CYS A 86 16.67 13.50 9.79
CA CYS A 86 16.73 13.55 8.34
C CYS A 86 18.03 12.91 7.84
N ASP A 87 17.94 11.93 6.94
CA ASP A 87 19.11 11.24 6.37
C ASP A 87 19.99 12.17 5.51
N LEU A 88 19.43 13.27 5.03
CA LEU A 88 20.11 14.20 4.13
C LEU A 88 20.88 15.30 4.86
N CYS A 89 20.38 15.75 6.02
CA CYS A 89 20.96 16.88 6.74
C CYS A 89 21.26 16.60 8.22
N GLY A 90 20.95 15.40 8.72
CA GLY A 90 21.17 14.99 10.12
C GLY A 90 20.36 15.77 11.14
N ARG A 91 19.38 16.58 10.71
CA ARG A 91 18.56 17.41 11.61
C ARG A 91 17.34 16.66 12.12
N PRO A 92 16.84 17.01 13.31
CA PRO A 92 15.56 16.52 13.76
C PRO A 92 14.45 16.91 12.76
N ILE A 93 13.66 15.95 12.31
CA ILE A 93 12.44 16.19 11.55
C ILE A 93 11.38 16.59 12.58
N GLU A 94 10.91 17.83 12.52
CA GLU A 94 9.80 18.27 13.38
C GLU A 94 8.53 17.45 13.06
N PRO A 95 7.77 17.04 14.09
CA PRO A 95 6.55 16.24 13.94
C PRO A 95 5.38 17.00 13.32
#